data_AF-A0A0C3QDA2-F1
#
_entry.id   AF-A0A0C3QDA2-F1
#
_cell.length_a   1.000
_cell.length_b   1.000
_cell.length_c   1.000
_cell.angle_alpha   90.00
_cell.angle_beta   90.00
_cell.angle_gamma   90.00
#
_symmetry.space_group_name_H-M   'P 1'
#
loop_
_entity.id
_entity.type
_entity.pdbx_description
1 polymer ?
#
loop_
_entity_poly.entity_id
_entity_poly.type
_entity_poly.pdbx_seq_one_letter_code
_entity_poly.pdbx_strand_id
1 'polypeptide(L)' 'LALPVPEHGATSVPDFHGRLFTLLPLPIITSFPLHINAVLALTSSRQNLRNAQDVVAGTREEFLVEWNRVIFSELVPK' A
#
# COMPACT_ATOMS: atom_id res chain seq x y z
N LEU A 1 -0.81 -8.73 -4.29
CA LEU A 1 0.19 -8.87 -3.21
C LEU A 1 1.25 -9.84 -3.68
N ALA A 2 2.52 -9.46 -3.64
CA ALA A 2 3.63 -10.38 -3.87
C ALA A 2 4.44 -10.44 -2.56
N LEU A 3 4.47 -11.62 -1.95
CA LEU A 3 5.23 -11.86 -0.72
C LEU A 3 6.68 -12.15 -1.11
N PRO A 4 7.69 -11.46 -0.54
CA PRO A 4 9.07 -11.89 -0.65
C PRO A 4 9.18 -13.29 -0.07
N VAL A 5 9.86 -14.16 -0.81
CA VAL A 5 10.19 -15.49 -0.34
C VAL A 5 11.42 -15.35 0.55
N PRO A 6 11.34 -15.68 1.85
CA PRO A 6 12.52 -15.67 2.71
C PRO A 6 13.49 -16.74 2.21
N GLU A 7 14.73 -16.36 1.92
CA GLU A 7 15.67 -17.27 1.25
C GLU A 7 16.07 -18.50 2.10
N HIS A 8 15.82 -18.55 3.41
CA HIS A 8 16.30 -19.66 4.25
C HIS A 8 15.38 -20.02 5.44
N GLY A 9 14.04 -19.95 5.27
CA GLY A 9 13.11 -20.29 6.35
C GLY A 9 13.12 -19.30 7.53
N ALA A 10 13.75 -18.14 7.35
CA ALA A 10 13.67 -17.02 8.28
C ALA A 10 12.24 -16.44 8.26
N THR A 11 11.57 -16.47 9.40
CA THR A 11 10.22 -15.92 9.57
C THR A 11 10.16 -14.39 9.51
N SER A 12 11.32 -13.71 9.52
CA SER A 12 11.45 -12.28 9.29
C SER A 12 12.70 -12.00 8.48
N VAL A 13 12.55 -11.38 7.31
CA VAL A 13 13.68 -10.77 6.61
C VAL A 13 13.96 -9.44 7.35
N PRO A 14 15.04 -9.31 8.13
CA PRO A 14 15.19 -8.23 9.11
C PRO A 14 15.18 -6.82 8.51
N ASP A 15 15.39 -6.71 7.18
CA ASP A 15 15.53 -5.44 6.48
C ASP A 15 14.69 -5.36 5.18
N PHE A 16 13.67 -6.21 5.02
CA PHE A 16 12.82 -6.11 3.84
C PHE A 16 11.83 -4.96 3.99
N HIS A 17 12.06 -3.89 3.23
CA HIS A 17 11.12 -2.80 3.09
C HIS A 17 10.22 -2.99 1.88
N GLY A 18 8.96 -3.30 2.16
CA GLY A 18 7.90 -3.35 1.16
C GLY A 18 7.70 -2.04 0.41
N ARG A 19 7.02 -2.11 -0.71
CA ARG A 19 6.78 -0.96 -1.59
C ARG A 19 5.39 -1.07 -2.21
N LEU A 20 4.78 0.08 -2.45
CA LEU A 20 3.50 0.19 -3.13
C LEU A 20 3.70 0.32 -4.65
N PHE A 21 2.79 -0.28 -5.41
CA PHE A 21 2.78 -0.27 -6.86
C PHE A 21 1.35 0.03 -7.35
N THR A 22 1.27 0.86 -8.38
CA THR A 22 0.06 1.07 -9.19
C THR A 22 0.50 1.00 -10.65
N LEU A 23 0.63 -0.21 -11.20
CA LEU A 23 1.33 -0.52 -12.47
C LEU A 23 2.85 -0.25 -12.42
N LEU A 24 3.27 0.90 -11.86
CA LEU A 24 4.66 1.29 -11.65
C LEU A 24 4.99 1.38 -10.15
N PRO A 25 6.28 1.23 -9.78
CA PRO A 25 6.74 1.43 -8.41
C PRO A 25 6.46 2.86 -7.94
N LEU A 26 5.78 3.01 -6.79
CA LEU A 26 5.54 4.30 -6.17
C LEU A 26 6.70 4.67 -5.23
N PRO A 27 7.07 5.94 -5.07
CA PRO A 27 8.10 6.38 -4.13
C PRO A 27 7.65 6.30 -2.65
N ILE A 28 6.78 5.34 -2.33
CA ILE A 28 6.27 5.06 -0.98
C ILE A 28 6.85 3.74 -0.52
N ILE A 29 7.76 3.82 0.45
CA ILE A 29 8.35 2.66 1.12
C ILE A 29 7.51 2.34 2.34
N THR A 30 7.22 1.06 2.55
CA THR A 30 6.43 0.55 3.67
C THR A 30 7.29 -0.29 4.59
N SER A 31 6.93 -0.38 5.86
CA SER A 31 7.55 -1.31 6.81
C SER A 31 7.05 -2.75 6.68
N PHE A 32 6.12 -3.01 5.76
CA PHE A 32 5.60 -4.36 5.56
C PHE A 32 6.63 -5.26 4.89
N PRO A 33 6.68 -6.54 5.26
CA PRO A 33 7.58 -7.48 4.63
C PRO A 33 7.03 -7.93 3.26
N LEU A 34 6.37 -7.05 2.47
CA LEU A 34 5.78 -7.42 1.17
C LEU A 34 5.60 -6.26 0.17
N HIS A 35 5.52 -6.58 -1.12
CA HIS A 35 5.14 -5.62 -2.15
C HIS A 35 3.63 -5.64 -2.39
N ILE A 36 3.02 -4.44 -2.43
CA ILE A 36 1.58 -4.27 -2.62
C ILE A 36 1.34 -3.63 -3.98
N ASN A 37 0.74 -4.39 -4.91
CA ASN A 37 0.20 -3.86 -6.15
C ASN A 37 -1.33 -3.82 -6.05
N ALA A 38 -1.91 -2.63 -6.10
CA ALA A 38 -3.35 -2.41 -6.00
C ALA A 38 -3.74 -1.09 -6.67
N VAL A 39 -5.03 -0.89 -6.93
CA VAL A 39 -5.55 0.43 -7.28
C VAL A 39 -5.61 1.26 -5.99
N LEU A 40 -4.74 2.26 -5.85
CA LEU A 40 -4.63 3.06 -4.62
C LEU A 40 -5.13 4.49 -4.84
N ALA A 41 -5.78 5.08 -3.83
CA ALA A 41 -5.99 6.53 -3.79
C ALA A 41 -4.67 7.23 -3.52
N LEU A 42 -4.20 8.04 -4.47
CA LEU A 42 -2.95 8.80 -4.37
C LEU A 42 -3.20 10.30 -4.48
N THR A 43 -2.28 11.09 -3.94
CA THR A 43 -2.19 12.51 -4.28
C THR A 43 -1.89 12.69 -5.77
N SER A 44 -2.18 13.87 -6.34
CA SER A 44 -1.90 14.15 -7.76
C SER A 44 -0.43 13.96 -8.14
N SER A 45 0.49 14.23 -7.21
CA SER A 45 1.94 14.00 -7.39
C SER A 45 2.34 12.52 -7.36
N ARG A 46 1.43 11.61 -6.96
CA ARG A 46 1.68 10.17 -6.77
C ARG A 46 2.80 9.85 -5.79
N GLN A 47 3.07 10.77 -4.86
CA GLN A 47 4.10 10.64 -3.84
C GLN A 47 3.52 10.14 -2.51
N ASN A 48 2.22 10.30 -2.28
CA ASN A 48 1.56 9.94 -1.02
C ASN A 48 0.19 9.31 -1.29
N LEU A 49 -0.30 8.57 -0.29
CA LEU A 49 -1.70 8.17 -0.25
C LEU A 49 -2.58 9.41 -0.01
N ARG A 50 -3.77 9.41 -0.59
CA ARG A 50 -4.74 10.49 -0.37
C ARG A 50 -5.45 10.29 0.97
N ASN A 51 -5.70 11.37 1.70
CA ASN A 51 -6.41 11.31 2.98
C ASN A 51 -7.91 11.55 2.79
N ALA A 52 -8.70 11.13 3.78
CA ALA A 52 -10.14 11.33 3.81
C ALA A 52 -10.54 12.82 3.84
N GLN A 53 -9.71 13.70 4.42
CA GLN A 53 -9.99 15.15 4.38
C GLN A 53 -9.82 15.79 3.00
N ASP A 54 -9.15 15.11 2.06
CA ASP A 54 -8.79 15.65 0.74
C ASP A 54 -9.77 15.22 -0.36
N VAL A 55 -10.91 14.61 0.00
CA VAL A 55 -11.90 14.04 -0.93
C VAL A 55 -13.30 14.56 -0.63
N VAL A 56 -14.11 14.68 -1.67
CA VAL A 56 -15.51 15.10 -1.56
C VAL A 56 -16.38 13.86 -1.34
N ALA A 57 -17.33 13.93 -0.42
CA ALA A 57 -18.24 12.83 -0.13
C ALA A 57 -19.05 12.41 -1.37
N GLY A 58 -19.28 11.11 -1.52
CA GLY A 58 -19.99 10.50 -2.65
C GLY A 58 -19.16 10.36 -3.92
N THR A 59 -17.87 10.70 -3.90
CA THR A 59 -16.99 10.57 -5.06
C THR A 59 -16.29 9.21 -5.12
N ARG A 60 -15.76 8.88 -6.30
CA ARG A 60 -14.92 7.69 -6.47
C ARG A 60 -13.67 7.75 -5.59
N GLU A 61 -13.13 8.95 -5.38
CA GLU A 61 -11.95 9.19 -4.58
C GLU A 61 -12.17 8.82 -3.11
N GLU A 62 -13.35 9.12 -2.55
CA GLU A 62 -13.74 8.67 -1.21
C GLU A 62 -13.72 7.14 -1.10
N PHE A 63 -14.32 6.45 -2.08
CA PHE A 63 -14.31 4.99 -2.12
C PHE A 63 -12.87 4.43 -2.21
N LEU A 64 -12.00 5.03 -3.00
CA LEU A 64 -10.61 4.61 -3.12
C LEU A 64 -9.81 4.87 -1.83
N VAL A 65 -10.13 5.91 -1.08
CA VAL A 65 -9.51 6.17 0.24
C VAL A 65 -9.93 5.10 1.24
N GLU A 66 -11.21 4.72 1.26
CA GLU A 66 -11.67 3.62 2.13
C GLU A 66 -11.07 2.27 1.71
N TRP A 67 -10.90 2.05 0.40
CA TRP A 67 -10.20 0.88 -0.10
C TRP A 67 -8.74 0.81 0.37
N ASN A 68 -8.00 1.93 0.36
CA ASN A 68 -6.67 1.96 0.95
C ASN A 68 -6.71 1.55 2.43
N ARG A 69 -7.69 2.06 3.20
CA ARG A 69 -7.85 1.72 4.62
C ARG A 69 -8.01 0.21 4.82
N VAL A 70 -8.90 -0.42 4.04
CA VAL A 70 -9.16 -1.86 4.11
C VAL A 70 -7.92 -2.68 3.73
N ILE A 71 -7.16 -2.27 2.71
CA ILE A 71 -5.90 -2.94 2.37
C ILE A 71 -4.99 -2.98 3.60
N PHE A 72 -4.73 -1.82 4.22
CA PHE A 72 -3.75 -1.73 5.30
C PHE A 72 -4.27 -2.26 6.64
N SER A 73 -5.59 -2.32 6.87
CA SER A 73 -6.15 -2.84 8.12
C SER A 73 -6.43 -4.34 8.10
N GLU A 74 -6.92 -4.87 6.98
CA GLU A 74 -7.42 -6.26 6.89
C GLU A 74 -6.52 -7.18 6.07
N LEU A 75 -5.86 -6.66 5.02
CA LEU A 75 -5.17 -7.51 4.04
C LEU A 75 -3.66 -7.62 4.26
N VAL A 76 -3.08 -6.66 4.99
CA VAL A 76 -1.64 -6.62 5.22
C VAL A 76 -1.32 -7.31 6.56
N PRO A 77 -0.33 -8.23 6.59
CA PRO A 77 0.08 -8.90 7.82
C PRO A 77 0.63 -7.90 8.85
N LYS A 78 0.33 -8.18 10.12
CA LYS A 78 0.78 -7.40 11.28
C LYS A 78 2.20 -7.76 11.68
#